data_AF-A0A924B1G7-F1
#
_entry.id   AF-A0A924B1G7-F1
#
_cell.length_a   1.000
_cell.length_b   1.000
_cell.length_c   1.000
_cell.angle_alpha   90.00
_cell.angle_beta   90.00
_cell.angle_gamma   90.00
#
_symmetry.space_group_name_H-M   'P 1'
#
loop_
_entity.id
_entity.type
_entity.pdbx_description
1 polymer ?
#
loop_
_entity_poly.entity_id
_entity_poly.type
_entity_poly.pdbx_seq_one_letter_code
_entity_poly.pdbx_strand_id
1 'polypeptide(L)'
;MKNIKYLISLIVNLVSLHSFAQDHVEHAKHNMVLFGEADAYYASHIVYKKPHNFQVILKVTFDPNAKSKIANEMMSHSKDQFIFLLDHMDISKINEKPGISGQIFRTNADGSKQIIFEQMALKDTEYSIVYFDELPLSLSDTKNELSEISVNSEKK
;
A
#
# COMPACT_ATOMS: atom_id res chain seq x y z
N MET A 1 25.76 42.75 -55.49
CA MET A 1 25.68 41.36 -54.97
C MET A 1 25.16 41.41 -53.55
N LYS A 2 23.86 41.17 -53.35
CA LYS A 2 23.16 41.32 -52.07
C LYS A 2 22.32 40.07 -51.80
N ASN A 3 22.55 39.49 -50.63
CA ASN A 3 21.56 38.82 -49.76
C ASN A 3 21.01 37.45 -50.20
N ILE A 4 21.80 36.39 -49.99
CA ILE A 4 21.30 35.02 -49.73
C ILE A 4 21.91 34.56 -48.41
N LYS A 5 21.22 34.81 -47.30
CA LYS A 5 21.61 34.32 -45.95
C LYS A 5 20.43 33.88 -45.07
N TYR A 6 19.24 33.69 -45.64
CA TYR A 6 18.04 33.33 -44.87
C TYR A 6 17.28 32.16 -45.50
N LEU A 7 17.92 30.99 -45.63
CA LEU A 7 17.21 29.79 -46.09
C LEU A 7 17.54 28.51 -45.30
N ILE A 8 18.16 28.61 -44.13
CA ILE A 8 18.47 27.43 -43.30
C ILE A 8 18.12 27.75 -41.85
N SER A 9 16.83 27.96 -41.57
CA SER A 9 16.31 28.02 -40.20
C SER A 9 14.83 27.60 -40.15
N LEU A 10 14.44 26.61 -40.96
CA LEU A 10 13.07 26.08 -40.96
C LEU A 10 13.05 24.55 -41.12
N ILE A 11 13.98 23.85 -40.49
CA ILE A 11 13.87 22.40 -40.32
C ILE A 11 14.47 22.11 -38.95
N VAL A 12 13.61 21.69 -38.02
CA VAL A 12 13.84 20.99 -36.73
C VAL A 12 12.95 21.64 -35.69
N ASN A 13 11.66 21.31 -35.74
CA ASN A 13 10.78 21.23 -34.56
C ASN A 13 9.58 20.34 -34.91
N LEU A 14 9.83 19.19 -35.56
CA LEU A 14 8.99 18.01 -35.34
C LEU A 14 9.58 17.28 -34.13
N VAL A 15 9.48 17.90 -32.95
CA VAL A 15 9.51 17.12 -31.72
C VAL A 15 8.14 16.46 -31.68
N SER A 16 8.09 15.22 -32.16
CA SER A 16 6.95 14.35 -31.94
C SER A 16 6.71 14.31 -30.44
N LEU A 17 5.73 15.09 -29.99
CA LEU A 17 5.01 14.85 -28.74
C LEU A 17 4.35 13.48 -28.91
N HIS A 18 5.14 12.41 -28.74
CA HIS A 18 4.61 11.19 -28.19
C HIS A 18 4.15 11.60 -26.81
N SER A 19 2.90 12.05 -26.74
CA SER A 19 2.13 12.04 -25.52
C SER A 19 2.24 10.63 -25.01
N PHE A 20 3.18 10.42 -24.07
CA PHE A 20 3.08 9.34 -23.13
C PHE A 20 1.74 9.57 -22.44
N ALA A 21 0.70 8.95 -22.99
CA ALA A 21 -0.47 8.57 -22.21
C ALA A 21 0.06 7.55 -21.21
N GLN A 22 0.76 8.08 -20.20
CA GLN A 22 1.09 7.34 -19.01
C GLN A 22 -0.27 7.21 -18.34
N ASP A 23 -0.91 6.05 -18.53
CA ASP A 23 -2.13 5.70 -17.82
C ASP A 23 -1.87 6.00 -16.34
N HIS A 24 -2.44 7.10 -15.87
CA HIS A 24 -2.41 7.47 -14.46
C HIS A 24 -3.37 6.50 -13.77
N VAL A 25 -2.92 5.27 -13.57
CA VAL A 25 -3.56 4.32 -12.67
C VAL A 25 -3.34 4.89 -11.28
N GLU A 26 -4.29 5.70 -10.82
CA GLU A 26 -4.30 6.26 -9.48
C GLU A 26 -4.51 5.11 -8.49
N HIS A 27 -3.40 4.55 -7.97
CA HIS A 27 -3.45 3.44 -7.03
C HIS A 27 -4.07 3.89 -5.71
N ALA A 28 -5.08 3.21 -5.17
CA ALA A 28 -5.73 3.72 -3.96
C ALA A 28 -4.81 3.72 -2.73
N LYS A 29 -5.23 4.48 -1.70
CA LYS A 29 -4.62 4.40 -0.37
C LYS A 29 -5.12 3.16 0.38
N HIS A 30 -4.30 2.67 1.31
CA HIS A 30 -4.59 1.45 2.06
C HIS A 30 -4.62 1.70 3.56
N ASN A 31 -5.77 1.45 4.21
CA ASN A 31 -5.88 1.50 5.66
C ASN A 31 -5.29 0.23 6.27
N MET A 32 -4.26 0.38 7.10
CA MET A 32 -3.69 -0.71 7.88
C MET A 32 -3.97 -0.48 9.35
N VAL A 33 -4.66 -1.41 10.03
CA VAL A 33 -4.79 -1.37 11.50
C VAL A 33 -3.43 -1.59 12.12
N LEU A 34 -2.96 -0.61 12.87
CA LEU A 34 -1.68 -0.63 13.58
C LEU A 34 -1.89 -1.12 15.01
N PHE A 35 -1.16 -2.15 15.41
CA PHE A 35 -1.23 -2.74 16.75
C PHE A 35 0.13 -3.32 17.16
N GLY A 36 0.21 -3.82 18.39
CA GLY A 36 1.44 -4.33 18.99
C GLY A 36 1.95 -3.41 20.09
N GLU A 37 3.11 -3.77 20.63
CA GLU A 37 3.70 -3.10 21.78
C GLU A 37 5.23 -3.17 21.71
N ALA A 38 5.87 -2.17 22.31
CA ALA A 38 7.31 -2.06 22.50
C ALA A 38 8.17 -2.54 21.31
N ASP A 39 8.44 -3.84 21.24
CA ASP A 39 9.45 -4.43 20.38
C ASP A 39 8.93 -4.90 19.02
N ALA A 40 7.62 -4.93 18.80
CA ALA A 40 7.04 -5.25 17.51
C ALA A 40 5.70 -4.55 17.30
N TYR A 41 5.63 -3.77 16.21
CA TYR A 41 4.38 -3.26 15.69
C TYR A 41 3.99 -4.03 14.44
N TYR A 42 2.69 -4.21 14.27
CA TYR A 42 2.10 -4.88 13.13
C TYR A 42 1.05 -3.98 12.49
N ALA A 43 1.00 -3.99 11.16
CA ALA A 43 0.02 -3.24 10.39
C ALA A 43 -0.77 -4.25 9.52
N SER A 44 -2.05 -4.42 9.80
CA SER A 44 -2.93 -5.34 9.07
C SER A 44 -3.85 -4.59 8.13
N HIS A 45 -3.81 -4.91 6.84
CA HIS A 45 -4.67 -4.30 5.83
C HIS A 45 -6.14 -4.58 6.11
N ILE A 46 -6.99 -3.54 6.01
CA ILE A 46 -8.44 -3.71 6.05
C ILE A 46 -8.93 -3.95 4.61
N VAL A 47 -9.36 -5.18 4.34
CA VAL A 47 -9.85 -5.59 3.03
C VAL A 47 -11.32 -5.21 2.88
N TYR A 48 -11.63 -4.35 1.90
CA TYR A 48 -13.00 -3.94 1.63
C TYR A 48 -13.57 -4.62 0.36
N LYS A 49 -12.95 -4.43 -0.81
CA LYS A 49 -13.35 -4.97 -2.14
C LYS A 49 -12.18 -4.86 -3.14
N LYS A 50 -12.29 -5.47 -4.34
CA LYS A 50 -11.37 -5.24 -5.47
C LYS A 50 -11.13 -3.73 -5.74
N PRO A 51 -9.91 -3.29 -6.12
CA PRO A 51 -8.67 -4.06 -6.31
C PRO A 51 -7.91 -4.37 -5.00
N HIS A 52 -8.56 -4.23 -3.85
CA HIS A 52 -7.97 -4.36 -2.51
C HIS A 52 -8.22 -5.73 -1.88
N ASN A 53 -8.46 -6.78 -2.67
CA ASN A 53 -8.68 -8.15 -2.19
C ASN A 53 -7.39 -8.85 -1.75
N PHE A 54 -6.41 -8.12 -1.22
CA PHE A 54 -5.16 -8.68 -0.70
C PHE A 54 -5.16 -8.60 0.82
N GLN A 55 -5.03 -9.73 1.49
CA GLN A 55 -4.77 -9.76 2.92
C GLN A 55 -3.27 -9.59 3.14
N VAL A 56 -2.88 -8.48 3.78
CA VAL A 56 -1.47 -8.14 4.03
C VAL A 56 -1.28 -7.83 5.51
N ILE A 57 -0.28 -8.46 6.13
CA ILE A 57 0.18 -8.14 7.47
C ILE A 57 1.66 -7.77 7.39
N LEU A 58 1.99 -6.56 7.83
CA LEU A 58 3.35 -6.07 7.92
C LEU A 58 3.80 -6.12 9.37
N LYS A 59 5.05 -6.51 9.61
CA LYS A 59 5.78 -6.14 10.83
C LYS A 59 6.55 -4.86 10.52
N VAL A 60 6.36 -3.82 11.31
CA VAL A 60 6.99 -2.51 11.13
C VAL A 60 7.88 -2.17 12.33
N THR A 61 9.01 -1.54 12.04
CA THR A 61 9.98 -1.06 13.01
C THR A 61 10.08 0.44 12.85
N PHE A 62 9.77 1.17 13.92
CA PHE A 62 9.86 2.63 13.93
C PHE A 62 11.19 3.06 14.55
N ASP A 63 11.69 4.22 14.13
CA ASP A 63 12.80 4.87 14.83
C ASP A 63 12.44 5.15 16.31
N PRO A 64 13.42 5.33 17.21
CA PRO A 64 13.15 5.49 18.63
C PRO A 64 12.18 6.63 18.99
N ASN A 65 12.20 7.74 18.24
CA ASN A 65 11.32 8.88 18.51
C ASN A 65 9.89 8.53 18.08
N ALA A 66 9.73 7.96 16.90
CA ALA A 66 8.43 7.51 16.41
C ALA A 66 7.82 6.42 17.30
N LYS A 67 8.62 5.41 17.68
CA LYS A 67 8.24 4.35 18.61
C LYS A 67 7.73 4.91 19.94
N SER A 68 8.48 5.82 20.56
CA SER A 68 8.08 6.45 21.83
C SER A 68 6.75 7.21 21.71
N LYS A 69 6.57 7.99 20.65
CA LYS A 69 5.33 8.74 20.43
C LYS A 69 4.13 7.81 20.21
N ILE A 70 4.28 6.78 19.38
CA ILE A 70 3.22 5.79 19.11
C ILE A 70 2.85 5.05 20.40
N ALA A 71 3.84 4.58 21.17
CA ALA A 71 3.61 3.91 22.44
C ALA A 71 2.83 4.81 23.42
N ASN A 72 3.22 6.07 23.56
CA ASN A 72 2.55 7.02 24.45
C ASN A 72 1.10 7.28 24.03
N GLU A 73 0.84 7.42 22.72
CA GLU A 73 -0.53 7.58 22.22
C GLU A 73 -1.37 6.32 22.46
N MET A 74 -0.84 5.13 22.17
CA MET A 74 -1.55 3.86 22.39
C MET A 74 -1.86 3.60 23.88
N MET A 75 -0.94 3.96 24.78
CA MET A 75 -1.17 3.86 26.22
C MET A 75 -2.24 4.85 26.71
N SER A 76 -2.18 6.10 26.23
CA SER A 76 -3.11 7.17 26.63
C SER A 76 -4.51 6.99 26.04
N HIS A 77 -4.60 6.29 24.90
CA HIS A 77 -5.82 6.12 24.11
C HIS A 77 -6.06 4.65 23.78
N SER A 78 -6.02 3.79 24.80
CA SER A 78 -6.10 2.32 24.65
C SER A 78 -7.41 1.77 24.06
N LYS A 79 -8.45 2.61 23.96
CA LYS A 79 -9.73 2.28 23.32
C LYS A 79 -9.85 2.75 21.87
N ASP A 80 -8.90 3.56 21.41
CA ASP A 80 -8.92 4.09 20.06
C ASP A 80 -8.32 3.08 19.07
N GLN A 81 -8.76 3.17 17.81
CA GLN A 81 -8.16 2.42 16.72
C GLN A 81 -7.02 3.20 16.11
N PHE A 82 -5.85 2.58 15.97
CA PHE A 82 -4.69 3.17 15.31
C PHE A 82 -4.59 2.68 13.88
N ILE A 83 -4.38 3.60 12.94
CA ILE A 83 -4.34 3.32 11.50
C ILE A 83 -3.05 3.88 10.93
N PHE A 84 -2.33 3.03 10.19
CA PHE A 84 -1.30 3.45 9.25
C PHE A 84 -1.90 3.45 7.84
N LEU A 85 -2.24 4.63 7.34
CA LEU A 85 -2.80 4.83 6.02
C LEU A 85 -1.68 5.00 5.00
N LEU A 86 -1.40 3.93 4.25
CA LEU A 86 -0.38 3.97 3.21
C LEU A 86 -0.78 4.96 2.10
N ASP A 87 0.22 5.62 1.55
CA ASP A 87 0.09 6.44 0.34
C ASP A 87 -0.33 5.58 -0.86
N HIS A 88 -0.69 6.23 -1.96
CA HIS A 88 -1.16 5.59 -3.19
C HIS A 88 -0.13 4.54 -3.67
N MET A 89 -0.48 3.25 -3.58
CA MET A 89 0.41 2.18 -4.00
C MET A 89 -0.36 0.94 -4.46
N ASP A 90 0.24 0.17 -5.35
CA ASP A 90 -0.27 -1.15 -5.71
C ASP A 90 0.08 -2.16 -4.61
N ILE A 91 -0.88 -2.47 -3.74
CA ILE A 91 -0.67 -3.43 -2.66
C ILE A 91 -0.27 -4.82 -3.18
N SER A 92 -0.67 -5.19 -4.40
CA SER A 92 -0.31 -6.49 -4.98
C SER A 92 1.20 -6.65 -5.22
N LYS A 93 1.93 -5.52 -5.27
CA LYS A 93 3.37 -5.43 -5.52
C LYS A 93 4.14 -4.89 -4.32
N ILE A 94 3.57 -4.97 -3.11
CA ILE A 94 4.21 -4.42 -1.90
C ILE A 94 5.58 -5.07 -1.61
N ASN A 95 5.76 -6.33 -1.96
CA ASN A 95 7.03 -7.06 -1.87
C ASN A 95 8.14 -6.53 -2.80
N GLU A 96 7.78 -5.79 -3.85
CA GLU A 96 8.73 -5.19 -4.80
C GLU A 96 9.14 -3.76 -4.41
N LYS A 97 8.52 -3.18 -3.37
CA LYS A 97 8.73 -1.77 -3.01
C LYS A 97 9.97 -1.62 -2.11
N PRO A 98 10.88 -0.66 -2.41
CA PRO A 98 12.03 -0.37 -1.57
C PRO A 98 11.66 0.33 -0.26
N GLY A 99 10.41 0.74 -0.10
CA GLY A 99 9.89 1.45 1.05
C GLY A 99 8.39 1.66 0.94
N ILE A 100 7.77 1.96 2.08
CA ILE A 100 6.37 2.34 2.18
C ILE A 100 6.26 3.66 2.92
N SER A 101 5.23 4.43 2.61
CA SER A 101 4.99 5.71 3.26
C SER A 101 3.51 5.92 3.49
N GLY A 102 3.16 6.79 4.43
CA GLY A 102 1.77 7.09 4.72
C GLY A 102 1.58 7.94 5.97
N GLN A 103 0.33 8.08 6.40
CA GLN A 103 -0.06 8.83 7.59
C GLN A 103 -0.36 7.87 8.74
N ILE A 104 0.01 8.22 9.98
CA ILE A 104 -0.45 7.50 11.16
C ILE A 104 -1.42 8.38 11.93
N PHE A 105 -2.61 7.85 12.21
CA PHE A 105 -3.63 8.53 12.99
C PHE A 105 -4.36 7.55 13.90
N ARG A 106 -5.09 8.08 14.88
CA ARG A 106 -6.04 7.31 15.67
C ARG A 106 -7.47 7.79 15.44
N THR A 107 -8.42 6.88 15.62
CA THR A 107 -9.85 7.14 15.52
C THR A 107 -10.51 6.73 16.84
N ASN A 108 -11.25 7.64 17.46
CA ASN A 108 -11.98 7.35 18.69
C ASN A 108 -13.32 6.63 18.42
N ALA A 109 -14.07 6.31 19.49
CA ALA A 109 -15.36 5.64 19.39
C ALA A 109 -16.42 6.41 18.56
N ASP A 110 -16.29 7.73 18.48
CA ASP A 110 -17.19 8.61 17.71
C ASP A 110 -16.76 8.76 16.24
N GLY A 111 -15.67 8.09 15.82
CA GLY A 111 -15.13 8.21 14.46
C GLY A 111 -14.27 9.45 14.22
N SER A 112 -13.97 10.24 15.26
CA SER A 112 -13.12 11.43 15.15
C SER A 112 -11.67 11.02 14.95
N LYS A 113 -11.04 11.57 13.91
CA LYS A 113 -9.66 11.29 13.52
C LYS A 113 -8.69 12.29 14.15
N GLN A 114 -7.63 11.79 14.76
CA GLN A 114 -6.50 12.59 15.26
C GLN A 114 -5.19 12.11 14.64
N ILE A 115 -4.52 13.01 13.91
CA ILE A 115 -3.26 12.71 13.22
C ILE A 115 -2.12 12.71 14.21
N ILE A 116 -1.31 11.63 14.19
CA ILE A 116 -0.13 11.46 15.03
C ILE A 116 1.12 11.79 14.21
N PHE A 117 1.17 11.31 12.96
CA PHE A 117 2.21 11.62 11.97
C PHE A 117 1.56 11.94 10.64
N GLU A 118 1.83 13.13 10.10
CA GLU A 118 1.39 13.52 8.76
C GLU A 118 2.08 12.69 7.67
N GLN A 119 3.36 12.39 7.88
CA GLN A 119 4.16 11.55 7.01
C GLN A 119 5.04 10.63 7.86
N MET A 120 4.89 9.33 7.64
CA MET A 120 5.76 8.27 8.10
C MET A 120 6.32 7.58 6.85
N ALA A 121 7.62 7.36 6.80
CA ALA A 121 8.27 6.64 5.71
C ALA A 121 9.15 5.55 6.31
N LEU A 122 8.97 4.32 5.83
CA LEU A 122 9.71 3.14 6.25
C LEU A 122 10.47 2.58 5.06
N LYS A 123 11.75 2.29 5.24
CA LYS A 123 12.61 1.60 4.27
C LYS A 123 12.34 0.10 4.31
N ASP A 124 12.79 -0.62 3.30
CA ASP A 124 12.79 -2.09 3.23
C ASP A 124 13.41 -2.81 4.46
N THR A 125 14.31 -2.16 5.19
CA THR A 125 14.87 -2.67 6.46
C THR A 125 13.99 -2.40 7.69
N GLU A 126 12.99 -1.52 7.56
CA GLU A 126 12.11 -1.05 8.63
C GLU A 126 10.71 -1.66 8.54
N TYR A 127 10.43 -2.48 7.53
CA TYR A 127 9.24 -3.31 7.49
C TYR A 127 9.52 -4.69 6.88
N SER A 128 8.68 -5.66 7.19
CA SER A 128 8.69 -6.98 6.57
C SER A 128 7.27 -7.49 6.41
N ILE A 129 7.02 -8.22 5.33
CA ILE A 129 5.73 -8.84 5.06
C ILE A 129 5.66 -10.15 5.84
N VAL A 130 4.76 -10.22 6.81
CA VAL A 130 4.52 -11.41 7.64
C VAL A 130 3.51 -12.34 6.98
N TYR A 131 2.53 -11.76 6.28
CA TYR A 131 1.51 -12.50 5.55
C TYR A 131 1.07 -11.71 4.31
N PHE A 132 0.89 -12.41 3.20
CA PHE A 132 0.42 -11.85 1.93
C PHE A 132 -0.35 -12.92 1.17
N ASP A 133 -1.61 -12.65 0.89
CA ASP A 133 -2.46 -13.56 0.11
C ASP A 133 -3.53 -12.79 -0.66
N GLU A 134 -3.93 -13.30 -1.81
CA GLU A 134 -5.06 -12.77 -2.57
C GLU A 134 -6.34 -13.51 -2.15
N LEU A 135 -7.29 -12.77 -1.59
CA LEU A 135 -8.56 -13.32 -1.17
C LEU A 135 -9.47 -13.59 -2.38
N PRO A 136 -10.17 -14.73 -2.42
CA PRO A 136 -11.14 -15.03 -3.45
C PRO A 136 -12.28 -14.00 -3.41
N LEU A 137 -12.78 -13.64 -4.59
CA LEU A 137 -13.80 -12.60 -4.75
C LEU A 137 -15.19 -13.05 -4.31
N SER A 138 -15.40 -14.36 -4.30
CA SER A 138 -16.60 -14.99 -3.81
C SER A 138 -16.24 -16.29 -3.10
N LEU A 139 -16.93 -16.57 -1.99
CA LEU A 139 -16.87 -17.85 -1.30
C LEU A 139 -17.40 -19.01 -2.16
N SER A 140 -18.14 -18.73 -3.24
CA SER A 140 -18.61 -19.75 -4.19
C SER A 140 -17.48 -20.32 -5.03
N ASP A 141 -16.46 -19.53 -5.33
CA ASP A 141 -15.43 -19.90 -6.30
C ASP A 141 -14.50 -20.98 -5.71
N THR A 142 -14.36 -21.00 -4.38
CA THR A 142 -13.56 -21.98 -3.63
C THR A 142 -14.19 -23.39 -3.59
N LYS A 143 -15.50 -23.52 -3.85
CA LYS A 143 -16.18 -24.84 -3.80
C LYS A 143 -15.84 -25.73 -5.00
N ASN A 144 -15.50 -25.14 -6.15
CA ASN A 144 -15.19 -25.92 -7.35
C ASN A 144 -13.81 -26.59 -7.29
N GLU A 145 -12.84 -26.02 -6.60
CA GLU A 145 -11.50 -26.63 -6.47
C GLU A 145 -11.48 -27.84 -5.52
N LEU A 146 -12.26 -27.81 -4.44
CA LEU A 146 -12.30 -28.91 -3.47
C LEU A 146 -13.08 -30.14 -3.99
N SER A 147 -13.99 -29.97 -4.96
CA SER A 147 -14.69 -31.08 -5.59
C SER A 147 -13.84 -31.91 -6.55
N GLU A 148 -12.75 -31.36 -7.09
CA GLU A 148 -11.87 -32.11 -8.01
C GLU A 148 -10.88 -33.03 -7.27
N ILE A 149 -10.54 -32.72 -6.01
CA ILE A 149 -9.61 -33.52 -5.20
C ILE A 149 -10.27 -34.83 -4.72
N SER A 150 -11.59 -34.83 -4.54
CA SER A 150 -12.31 -35.97 -3.97
C SER A 150 -12.53 -37.14 -4.95
N VAL A 151 -12.35 -36.94 -6.25
CA VAL A 151 -12.67 -37.97 -7.28
C VAL A 151 -11.49 -38.92 -7.58
N ASN A 152 -10.27 -38.60 -7.15
CA ASN A 152 -9.08 -39.41 -7.49
C ASN A 152 -8.64 -40.42 -6.41
N SER A 153 -9.41 -40.58 -5.32
CA SER A 153 -9.03 -41.50 -4.22
C SER A 153 -9.69 -42.89 -4.27
N GLU A 154 -10.62 -43.15 -5.20
CA GLU A 154 -11.36 -44.42 -5.26
C GLU A 154 -10.94 -45.37 -6.40
N LYS A 155 -9.78 -45.15 -7.04
CA LYS A 155 -9.20 -46.12 -7.98
C LYS A 155 -7.87 -46.67 -7.47
N LYS A 156 -7.93 -47.58 -6.50
CA LYS A 156 -6.89 -48.59 -6.29
C LYS A 156 -7.46 -49.84 -5.63
#